data_AF-A0AAW6YJV7-F1
#
_entry.id   AF-A0AAW6YJV7-F1
#
_cell.length_a   1.000
_cell.length_b   1.000
_cell.length_c   1.000
_cell.angle_alpha   90.00
_cell.angle_beta   90.00
_cell.angle_gamma   90.00
#
_symmetry.space_group_name_H-M   'P 1'
#
loop_
_entity.id
_entity.type
_entity.pdbx_description
1 polymer ?
#
loop_
_entity_poly.entity_id
_entity_poly.type
_entity_poly.pdbx_seq_one_letter_code
_entity_poly.pdbx_strand_id
1 'polypeptide(L)'
;MPRNNHTGEIIAPATIFDNGLSLFNYDAMPDDFKNLSVYAKTRSNPYRISYEDVCKEVMGAKQKAQLRRMVDFKFPRHPSLNLLEERLTAIEKQLGERTRELLSISVQRSTKRKNEPER
;
A
#
# COMPACT_ATOMS: atom_id res chain seq x y z
N MET A 1 -0.54 -2.84 -19.09
CA MET A 1 -0.04 -4.15 -18.65
C MET A 1 1.05 -4.57 -19.63
N PRO A 2 2.30 -4.82 -19.19
CA PRO A 2 3.34 -5.39 -20.03
C PRO A 2 2.85 -6.63 -20.77
N ARG A 3 3.04 -6.66 -22.09
CA ARG A 3 2.66 -7.79 -22.94
C ARG A 3 3.88 -8.30 -23.68
N ASN A 4 3.88 -9.60 -23.96
CA ASN A 4 4.86 -10.20 -24.83
C ASN A 4 4.64 -9.69 -26.25
N ASN A 5 5.68 -9.10 -26.85
CA ASN A 5 5.60 -8.49 -28.17
C ASN A 5 5.32 -9.50 -29.29
N HIS A 6 5.54 -10.80 -29.07
CA HIS A 6 5.25 -11.86 -30.04
C HIS A 6 3.92 -12.58 -29.75
N THR A 7 3.58 -12.86 -28.50
CA THR A 7 2.38 -13.66 -28.16
C THR A 7 1.17 -12.82 -27.74
N GLY A 8 1.37 -11.54 -27.40
CA GLY A 8 0.33 -10.65 -26.88
C GLY A 8 -0.11 -10.99 -25.44
N GLU A 9 0.43 -12.04 -24.84
CA GLU A 9 0.11 -12.47 -23.48
C GLU A 9 0.58 -11.46 -22.45
N ILE A 10 -0.15 -11.37 -21.34
CA ILE A 10 0.18 -10.50 -20.21
C ILE A 10 1.36 -11.12 -19.46
N ILE A 11 2.51 -10.43 -19.45
CA ILE A 11 3.72 -10.91 -18.78
C ILE A 11 3.67 -10.63 -17.27
N ALA A 12 3.14 -9.47 -16.91
CA ALA A 12 3.11 -9.00 -15.54
C ALA A 12 2.08 -7.88 -15.37
N PRO A 13 1.65 -7.59 -14.13
CA PRO A 13 1.03 -6.30 -13.84
C PRO A 13 1.97 -5.17 -14.25
N ALA A 14 1.43 -4.08 -14.79
CA ALA A 14 2.23 -2.87 -14.96
C ALA A 14 2.70 -2.40 -13.59
N THR A 15 3.98 -2.02 -13.47
CA THR A 15 4.46 -1.29 -12.30
C THR A 15 3.60 -0.05 -12.15
N ILE A 16 3.02 0.15 -10.96
CA ILE A 16 2.17 1.30 -10.67
C ILE A 16 3.05 2.54 -10.70
N PHE A 17 2.80 3.45 -11.64
CA PHE A 17 3.58 4.68 -11.84
C PHE A 17 2.95 5.94 -11.25
N ASP A 18 1.84 5.81 -10.51
CA ASP A 18 1.13 6.95 -9.93
C ASP A 18 1.01 6.81 -8.40
N ASN A 19 2.14 6.99 -7.71
CA ASN A 19 2.16 7.14 -6.25
C ASN A 19 2.15 8.63 -5.84
N GLY A 20 1.83 9.55 -6.75
CA GLY A 20 1.95 10.99 -6.52
C GLY A 20 1.09 11.52 -5.36
N LEU A 21 0.01 10.81 -5.02
CA LEU A 21 -0.87 11.10 -3.88
C LEU A 21 -0.53 10.30 -2.61
N SER A 22 0.51 9.47 -2.66
CA SER A 22 0.98 8.70 -1.49
C SER A 22 1.69 9.60 -0.49
N LEU A 23 1.86 9.11 0.74
CA LEU A 23 2.59 9.79 1.81
C LEU A 23 2.12 11.22 2.11
N PHE A 24 0.84 11.51 1.86
CA PHE A 24 0.18 12.76 2.27
C PHE A 24 0.80 14.02 1.62
N ASN A 25 1.16 13.93 0.33
CA ASN A 25 1.90 14.98 -0.39
C ASN A 25 1.12 16.30 -0.57
N TYR A 26 -0.13 16.24 -1.06
CA TYR A 26 -0.88 17.45 -1.46
C TYR A 26 -2.04 17.82 -0.52
N ASP A 27 -2.72 16.84 0.05
CA ASP A 27 -4.04 17.06 0.65
C ASP A 27 -4.04 17.14 2.19
N ALA A 28 -2.88 17.01 2.84
CA ALA A 28 -2.76 17.05 4.30
C ALA A 28 -2.24 18.41 4.77
N MET A 29 -3.13 19.16 5.43
CA MET A 29 -2.81 20.41 6.10
C MET A 29 -2.01 20.13 7.39
N PRO A 30 -1.27 21.11 7.93
CA PRO A 30 -0.52 20.94 9.17
C PRO A 30 -1.36 20.38 10.33
N ASP A 31 -2.64 20.76 10.42
CA ASP A 31 -3.56 20.24 11.44
C ASP A 31 -3.92 18.76 11.23
N ASP A 32 -3.97 18.26 9.99
CA ASP A 32 -4.24 16.85 9.71
C ASP A 32 -3.10 15.95 10.21
N PHE A 33 -1.87 16.46 10.24
CA PHE A 33 -0.71 15.74 10.79
C PHE A 33 -0.80 15.51 12.30
N LYS A 34 -1.62 16.29 13.02
CA LYS A 34 -1.88 16.05 14.46
C LYS A 34 -2.64 14.74 14.68
N ASN A 35 -3.51 14.36 13.73
CA ASN A 35 -4.31 13.13 13.78
C ASN A 35 -4.32 12.40 12.42
N LEU A 36 -3.10 12.07 11.96
CA LEU A 36 -2.89 11.50 10.62
C LEU A 36 -3.64 10.18 10.37
N SER A 37 -3.88 9.39 11.43
CA SER A 37 -4.62 8.14 11.35
C SER A 37 -6.10 8.33 11.00
N VAL A 38 -6.74 9.40 11.48
CA VAL A 38 -8.12 9.77 11.14
C VAL A 38 -8.18 10.25 9.71
N TYR A 39 -7.26 11.15 9.34
CA TYR A 39 -7.16 11.69 7.99
C TYR A 39 -6.94 10.57 6.96
N ALA A 40 -6.05 9.61 7.23
CA ALA A 40 -5.76 8.49 6.35
C ALA A 40 -6.98 7.61 6.04
N LYS A 41 -7.97 7.54 6.94
CA LYS A 41 -9.22 6.78 6.72
C LYS A 41 -10.18 7.47 5.76
N THR A 42 -10.05 8.78 5.55
CA THR A 42 -10.88 9.52 4.59
C THR A 42 -10.48 9.22 3.14
N ARG A 43 -9.27 8.66 2.94
CA ARG A 43 -8.74 8.33 1.62
C ARG A 43 -9.19 6.94 1.20
N SER A 44 -9.82 6.86 0.05
CA SER A 44 -10.22 5.59 -0.59
C SER A 44 -9.57 5.47 -1.95
N ASN A 45 -9.44 4.23 -2.45
CA ASN A 45 -9.03 4.01 -3.83
C ASN A 45 -10.22 4.24 -4.78
N PRO A 46 -9.97 4.60 -6.06
CA PRO A 46 -11.02 4.83 -7.04
C PRO A 46 -11.87 3.58 -7.35
N TYR A 47 -11.41 2.40 -6.95
CA TYR A 47 -12.07 1.13 -7.21
C TYR A 47 -13.15 0.77 -6.18
N ARG A 48 -13.41 1.63 -5.19
CA ARG A 48 -14.45 1.43 -4.15
C ARG A 48 -14.32 0.12 -3.37
N ILE A 49 -13.12 -0.45 -3.34
CA ILE A 49 -12.77 -1.65 -2.54
C ILE A 49 -11.90 -1.21 -1.37
N SER A 50 -11.99 -1.88 -0.22
CA SER A 50 -11.09 -1.57 0.89
C SER A 50 -9.68 -2.10 0.59
N TYR A 51 -8.65 -1.42 1.10
CA TYR A 51 -7.27 -1.91 0.97
C TYR A 51 -7.08 -3.23 1.75
N GLU A 52 -7.82 -3.38 2.84
CA GLU A 52 -7.83 -4.56 3.68
C GLU A 52 -8.35 -5.79 2.92
N ASP A 53 -9.42 -5.64 2.12
CA ASP A 53 -9.95 -6.75 1.31
C ASP A 53 -9.00 -7.14 0.18
N VAL A 54 -8.34 -6.16 -0.45
CA VAL A 54 -7.26 -6.45 -1.41
C VAL A 54 -6.15 -7.25 -0.72
N CYS A 55 -5.73 -6.82 0.48
CA CYS A 55 -4.69 -7.52 1.22
C CYS A 55 -5.10 -8.95 1.61
N LYS A 56 -6.36 -9.20 1.98
CA LYS A 56 -6.83 -10.57 2.29
C LYS A 56 -6.64 -11.52 1.11
N GLU A 57 -6.82 -11.04 -0.11
CA GLU A 57 -6.72 -11.86 -1.32
C GLU A 57 -5.28 -12.02 -1.83
N VAL A 58 -4.45 -10.97 -1.74
CA VAL A 58 -3.12 -10.96 -2.39
C VAL A 58 -1.94 -11.13 -1.45
N MET A 59 -2.12 -10.97 -0.14
CA MET A 59 -1.00 -10.89 0.80
C MET A 59 -0.39 -12.27 1.11
N GLY A 60 0.49 -12.73 0.23
CA GLY A 60 1.28 -13.95 0.39
C GLY A 60 2.53 -13.77 1.26
N ALA A 61 3.34 -14.83 1.34
CA ALA A 61 4.58 -14.84 2.13
C ALA A 61 5.58 -13.73 1.69
N LYS A 62 5.68 -13.47 0.39
CA LYS A 62 6.55 -12.42 -0.18
C LYS A 62 6.10 -11.03 0.28
N GLN A 63 4.80 -10.74 0.19
CA GLN A 63 4.22 -9.46 0.60
C GLN A 63 4.39 -9.23 2.10
N LYS A 64 4.15 -10.25 2.93
CA LYS A 64 4.39 -10.17 4.38
C LYS A 64 5.86 -9.91 4.70
N ALA A 65 6.79 -10.55 3.99
CA ALA A 65 8.22 -10.30 4.18
C ALA A 65 8.63 -8.87 3.76
N GLN A 66 8.00 -8.31 2.71
CA GLN A 66 8.19 -6.91 2.32
C GLN A 66 7.65 -5.94 3.38
N LEU A 67 6.43 -6.17 3.86
CA LEU A 67 5.82 -5.35 4.93
C LEU A 67 6.62 -5.38 6.22
N ARG A 68 7.19 -6.52 6.63
CA ARG A 68 8.04 -6.59 7.83
C ARG A 68 9.23 -5.62 7.80
N ARG A 69 9.77 -5.32 6.62
CA ARG A 69 10.86 -4.34 6.47
C ARG A 69 10.40 -2.89 6.66
N MET A 70 9.09 -2.64 6.64
CA MET A 70 8.50 -1.31 6.80
C MET A 70 8.13 -0.96 8.25
N VAL A 71 8.15 -1.94 9.17
CA VAL A 71 7.67 -1.74 10.57
C VAL A 71 8.43 -0.63 11.29
N ASP A 72 9.75 -0.56 11.09
CA ASP A 72 10.63 0.43 11.71
C ASP A 72 11.30 1.33 10.65
N PHE A 73 10.60 1.55 9.53
CA PHE A 73 11.11 2.38 8.45
C PHE A 73 11.28 3.83 8.93
N LYS A 74 12.43 4.41 8.58
CA LYS A 74 12.73 5.84 8.77
C LYS A 74 13.23 6.44 7.46
N PHE A 75 12.80 7.65 7.17
CA PHE A 75 13.30 8.39 6.02
C PHE A 75 14.78 8.73 6.22
N PRO A 76 15.65 8.49 5.22
CA PRO A 76 16.98 9.06 5.23
C PRO A 76 16.86 10.60 5.21
N ARG A 77 17.46 11.28 6.20
CA ARG A 77 17.50 12.75 6.22
C ARG A 77 18.53 13.21 5.20
N HIS A 78 18.10 14.04 4.25
CA HIS A 78 18.95 14.66 3.25
C HIS A 78 19.45 16.04 3.74
N PRO A 79 20.71 16.43 3.50
CA PRO A 79 21.25 17.70 4.00
C PRO A 79 20.53 18.96 3.48
N SER A 80 19.86 18.90 2.33
CA SER A 80 19.26 20.08 1.68
C SER A 80 17.80 19.93 1.25
N LEU A 81 17.24 18.73 1.28
CA LEU A 81 15.92 18.43 0.70
C LEU A 81 15.15 17.52 1.65
N ASN A 82 14.69 18.08 2.77
CA ASN A 82 13.83 17.39 3.73
C ASN A 82 12.46 18.04 3.78
N LEU A 83 11.45 17.20 4.03
CA LEU A 83 10.21 17.68 4.62
C LEU A 83 10.46 18.12 6.06
N LEU A 84 9.54 18.91 6.62
CA LEU A 84 9.57 19.26 8.03
C LEU A 84 9.67 18.00 8.90
N GLU A 85 10.51 18.02 9.93
CA GLU A 85 10.78 16.84 10.78
C GLU A 85 9.51 16.30 11.45
N GLU A 86 8.58 17.19 11.81
CA GLU A 86 7.27 16.82 12.35
C GLU A 86 6.46 15.98 11.35
N ARG A 87 6.49 16.35 10.06
CA ARG A 87 5.82 15.59 8.98
C ARG A 87 6.47 14.24 8.79
N LEU A 88 7.80 14.19 8.73
CA LEU A 88 8.54 12.94 8.58
C LEU A 88 8.21 11.96 9.71
N THR A 89 8.26 12.45 10.96
CA THR A 89 7.98 11.64 12.15
C THR A 89 6.54 11.13 12.18
N ALA A 90 5.58 11.98 11.81
CA ALA A 90 4.17 11.59 11.73
C ALA A 90 3.92 10.52 10.65
N ILE A 91 4.56 10.66 9.48
CA ILE A 91 4.46 9.66 8.39
C ILE A 91 5.11 8.34 8.81
N GLU A 92 6.29 8.38 9.43
CA GLU A 92 6.97 7.18 9.95
C GLU A 92 6.10 6.43 10.96
N LYS A 93 5.48 7.16 11.90
CA LYS A 93 4.54 6.59 12.87
C LYS A 93 3.35 5.93 12.17
N GLN A 94 2.73 6.63 11.23
CA GLN A 94 1.57 6.12 10.48
C GLN A 94 1.92 4.89 9.62
N LEU A 95 3.11 4.86 9.02
CA LEU A 95 3.62 3.71 8.28
C LEU A 95 3.79 2.50 9.19
N GLY A 96 4.37 2.69 10.38
CA GLY A 96 4.52 1.62 11.37
C GLY A 96 3.17 1.07 11.85
N GLU A 97 2.22 1.95 12.20
CA GLU A 97 0.87 1.56 12.61
C GLU A 97 0.14 0.78 11.51
N ARG A 98 0.06 1.33 10.30
CA ARG A 98 -0.60 0.66 9.16
C ARG A 98 0.08 -0.65 8.77
N THR A 99 1.40 -0.74 8.84
CA THR A 99 2.12 -1.98 8.54
C THR A 99 1.73 -3.09 9.52
N ARG A 100 1.60 -2.78 10.83
CA ARG A 100 1.16 -3.76 11.83
C ARG A 100 -0.30 -4.18 11.62
N GLU A 101 -1.18 -3.24 11.29
CA GLU A 101 -2.57 -3.53 10.92
C GLU A 101 -2.64 -4.48 9.73
N LEU A 102 -1.87 -4.20 8.66
CA LEU A 102 -1.87 -5.07 7.48
C LEU A 102 -1.30 -6.45 7.77
N LEU A 103 -0.26 -6.56 8.61
CA LEU A 103 0.33 -7.84 8.98
C LEU A 103 -0.60 -8.71 9.84
N SER A 104 -1.53 -8.11 10.59
CA SER A 104 -2.51 -8.82 11.41
C SER A 104 -3.69 -9.38 10.61
N ILE A 105 -3.87 -8.95 9.35
CA ILE A 105 -4.91 -9.46 8.47
C ILE A 105 -4.69 -10.95 8.20
N SER A 106 -5.72 -11.74 8.52
CA SER A 106 -5.79 -13.14 8.13
C SER A 106 -5.98 -13.24 6.62
N VAL A 107 -5.07 -13.96 5.96
CA VAL A 107 -5.10 -14.14 4.51
C VAL A 107 -6.16 -15.18 4.21
N GLN A 108 -7.12 -14.85 3.35
CA GLN A 108 -8.06 -15.83 2.83
C GLN A 108 -7.25 -16.74 1.90
N ARG A 109 -7.02 -17.99 2.31
CA ARG A 109 -6.60 -19.01 1.34
C ARG A 109 -7.83 -19.28 0.49
N SER A 110 -7.87 -18.73 -0.72
CA SER A 110 -8.77 -19.22 -1.76
C SER A 110 -8.59 -20.74 -1.85
N THR A 111 -9.55 -21.49 -1.29
CA THR A 111 -9.82 -22.85 -1.76
C THR A 111 -10.12 -22.68 -3.24
N LYS A 112 -9.25 -23.26 -4.09
CA LYS A 112 -9.48 -23.37 -5.54
C LYS A 112 -10.98 -23.48 -5.79
N ARG A 113 -11.58 -22.52 -6.50
CA ARG A 113 -12.85 -22.77 -7.18
C ARG A 113 -12.58 -23.88 -8.18
N LYS A 114 -12.73 -25.13 -7.73
CA LYS A 114 -12.94 -26.26 -8.61
C LYS A 114 -14.34 -26.10 -9.17
N ASN A 115 -14.41 -26.10 -10.50
CA ASN A 115 -15.56 -26.38 -11.33
C ASN A 115 -16.40 -25.17 -11.75
N GLU A 116 -16.13 -24.69 -12.96
CA GLU A 116 -17.19 -24.34 -13.91
C GLU A 116 -16.89 -25.16 -15.19
N PRO A 117 -17.80 -26.04 -15.66
CA PRO A 117 -17.68 -26.61 -16.98
C PRO A 117 -18.08 -25.55 -18.01
N GLU A 118 -17.26 -25.41 -19.05
CA GLU A 118 -17.57 -24.66 -20.26
C GLU A 118 -18.92 -25.15 -20.82
N ARG A 119 -19.82 -24.22 -21.14
CA ARG A 119 -21.02 -24.46 -21.95
C ARG A 119 -20.72 -24.15 -23.40
#